data_AF-A0A2V9VUC4-F1
#
_entry.id   AF-A0A2V9VUC4-F1
#
_cell.length_a   1.000
_cell.length_b   1.000
_cell.length_c   1.000
_cell.angle_alpha   90.00
_cell.angle_beta   90.00
_cell.angle_gamma   90.00
#
_symmetry.space_group_name_H-M   'P 1'
#
loop_
_entity.id
_entity.type
_entity.pdbx_description
1 polymer ?
#
loop_
_entity_poly.entity_id
_entity_poly.type
_entity_poly.pdbx_seq_one_letter_code
_entity_poly.pdbx_strand_id
1 'polypeptide(L)'
;MNSFRLPQGNFDIDLAGIELSYAFNRFVNLTTFVQSDTAQLQAVSANIRLRYTFRPDSDFYMIYNVGNRFQSLAAGNPMEVRQQKLVVKITYSWSR
;
A
#
# COMPACT_ATOMS: atom_id res chain seq x y z
N MET A 1 4.06 -19.38 -5.55
CA MET A 1 2.73 -19.66 -6.12
C MET A 1 2.05 -20.62 -5.15
N ASN A 2 0.99 -20.17 -4.47
CA ASN A 2 0.37 -20.93 -3.38
C ASN A 2 -1.13 -21.04 -3.71
N SER A 3 -1.61 -22.26 -4.03
CA SER A 3 -2.99 -22.50 -4.46
C SER A 3 -3.79 -23.19 -3.35
N PHE A 4 -4.92 -22.61 -2.99
CA PHE A 4 -5.88 -23.20 -2.06
C PHE A 4 -7.11 -23.65 -2.85
N ARG A 5 -7.45 -24.94 -2.78
CA ARG A 5 -8.62 -25.53 -3.46
C ARG A 5 -9.82 -25.59 -2.51
N LEU A 6 -10.94 -25.01 -2.92
CA LEU A 6 -12.26 -25.21 -2.32
C LEU A 6 -13.20 -25.91 -3.33
N PRO A 7 -14.21 -26.67 -2.89
CA PRO A 7 -15.00 -27.59 -3.74
C PRO A 7 -15.90 -26.92 -4.80
N GLN A 8 -15.95 -25.59 -4.85
CA GLN A 8 -16.83 -24.80 -5.75
C GLN A 8 -16.09 -24.15 -6.94
N GLY A 9 -14.78 -24.34 -7.09
CA GLY A 9 -14.00 -23.82 -8.21
C GLY A 9 -12.63 -23.30 -7.78
N ASN A 10 -11.63 -23.40 -8.66
CA ASN A 10 -10.28 -22.93 -8.40
C ASN A 10 -10.28 -21.39 -8.32
N PHE A 11 -10.16 -20.84 -7.12
CA PHE A 11 -9.85 -19.42 -6.91
C PHE A 11 -8.31 -19.27 -6.89
N ASP A 12 -7.70 -19.15 -8.05
CA ASP A 12 -6.28 -18.80 -8.17
C ASP A 12 -6.13 -17.27 -8.08
N ILE A 13 -5.75 -16.77 -6.90
CA ILE A 13 -5.44 -15.35 -6.67
C ILE A 13 -3.95 -15.13 -6.90
N ASP A 14 -3.58 -14.73 -8.12
CA ASP A 14 -2.21 -14.30 -8.40
C ASP A 14 -2.03 -12.84 -7.98
N LEU A 15 -1.33 -12.63 -6.87
CA LEU A 15 -0.95 -11.30 -6.37
C LEU A 15 0.34 -10.86 -7.06
N ALA A 16 0.28 -9.80 -7.85
CA ALA A 16 1.47 -9.19 -8.46
C ALA A 16 1.75 -7.84 -7.80
N GLY A 17 3.00 -7.59 -7.43
CA GLY A 17 3.39 -6.34 -6.78
C GLY A 17 4.75 -5.83 -7.24
N ILE A 18 4.88 -4.50 -7.28
CA ILE A 18 6.10 -3.78 -7.64
C ILE A 18 6.45 -2.84 -6.49
N GLU A 19 7.66 -2.98 -5.95
CA GLU A 19 8.24 -2.02 -5.00
C GLU A 19 9.33 -1.19 -5.69
N LEU A 20 9.28 0.12 -5.49
CA LEU A 20 10.24 1.10 -5.97
C LEU A 20 10.73 1.92 -4.78
N SER A 21 12.01 1.79 -4.47
CA SER A 21 12.67 2.55 -3.39
C SER A 21 13.74 3.45 -3.97
N TYR A 22 13.65 4.75 -3.67
CA TYR A 22 14.57 5.77 -4.14
C TYR A 22 15.03 6.65 -2.99
N ALA A 23 16.34 6.70 -2.79
CA ALA A 23 16.99 7.58 -1.82
C ALA A 23 17.53 8.81 -2.55
N PHE A 24 16.84 9.96 -2.44
CA PHE A 24 17.31 11.21 -3.03
C PHE A 24 18.62 11.66 -2.38
N ASN A 25 18.72 11.49 -1.06
CA ASN A 25 19.92 11.71 -0.27
C ASN A 25 19.79 10.94 1.06
N ARG A 26 20.79 11.05 1.94
CA ARG A 26 20.77 10.42 3.28
C ARG A 26 19.62 10.87 4.20
N PHE A 27 18.94 11.96 3.84
CA PHE A 27 17.87 12.58 4.61
C PHE A 27 16.49 12.30 4.01
N VAL A 28 16.35 12.11 2.70
CA VAL A 28 15.07 11.98 1.99
C VAL A 28 15.02 10.63 1.28
N ASN A 29 14.07 9.80 1.69
CA ASN A 29 13.80 8.50 1.09
C ASN A 29 12.34 8.41 0.68
N LEU A 30 12.11 7.89 -0.52
CA LEU A 30 10.78 7.61 -1.07
C LEU A 30 10.67 6.13 -1.39
N THR A 31 9.66 5.47 -0.84
CA THR A 31 9.32 4.09 -1.16
C THR A 31 7.89 4.02 -1.63
N THR A 32 7.67 3.46 -2.81
CA THR A 32 6.36 3.23 -3.39
C THR A 32 6.17 1.74 -3.62
N PHE A 33 5.04 1.21 -3.18
CA PHE A 33 4.66 -0.18 -3.39
C PHE A 33 3.28 -0.23 -4.03
N VAL A 34 3.16 -0.90 -5.16
CA VAL A 34 1.90 -1.09 -5.87
C VAL A 34 1.64 -2.59 -5.97
N GLN A 35 0.44 -3.01 -5.63
CA GLN A 35 -0.01 -4.39 -5.75
C GLN A 35 -1.34 -4.45 -6.49
N SER A 36 -1.50 -5.47 -7.31
CA SER A 36 -2.71 -5.78 -8.06
C SER A 36 -3.03 -7.26 -7.92
N ASP A 37 -4.31 -7.54 -7.69
CA ASP A 37 -4.80 -8.91 -7.55
C ASP A 37 -5.30 -9.39 -8.93
N THR A 38 -4.68 -10.41 -9.51
CA THR A 38 -4.99 -10.88 -10.88
C THR A 38 -6.33 -11.62 -10.95
N ALA A 39 -6.80 -12.24 -9.85
CA ALA A 39 -8.12 -12.88 -9.80
C ALA A 39 -9.27 -11.88 -9.98
N GLN A 40 -9.03 -10.61 -9.68
CA GLN A 40 -9.99 -9.54 -9.80
C GLN A 40 -9.23 -8.33 -10.34
N LEU A 41 -9.10 -8.23 -11.69
CA LEU A 41 -8.43 -7.16 -12.46
C LEU A 41 -8.75 -5.70 -12.06
N GLN A 42 -9.59 -5.50 -11.04
CA GLN A 42 -10.13 -4.25 -10.56
C GLN A 42 -9.64 -3.89 -9.13
N ALA A 43 -9.01 -4.81 -8.39
CA ALA A 43 -8.44 -4.52 -7.07
C ALA A 43 -6.96 -4.15 -7.17
N VAL A 44 -6.68 -2.85 -7.26
CA VAL A 44 -5.32 -2.28 -7.25
C VAL A 44 -5.13 -1.46 -5.99
N SER A 45 -4.01 -1.66 -5.31
CA SER A 45 -3.60 -0.88 -4.13
C SER A 45 -2.19 -0.31 -4.32
N ALA A 46 -1.99 0.93 -3.91
CA ALA A 46 -0.71 1.61 -3.89
C ALA A 46 -0.44 2.23 -2.51
N ASN A 47 0.79 2.09 -2.05
CA ASN A 47 1.32 2.63 -0.81
C ASN A 47 2.55 3.47 -1.15
N ILE A 48 2.50 4.76 -0.82
CA ILE A 48 3.59 5.72 -1.04
C ILE A 48 4.07 6.18 0.33
N ARG A 49 5.37 6.07 0.58
CA ARG A 49 6.03 6.40 1.85
C ARG A 49 7.16 7.38 1.59
N LEU A 50 7.02 8.58 2.13
CA LEU A 50 8.07 9.59 2.14
C LEU A 50 8.62 9.72 3.55
N ARG A 51 9.94 9.59 3.70
CA ARG A 51 10.66 9.87 4.94
C ARG A 51 11.66 10.99 4.71
N TYR A 52 11.57 12.02 5.54
CA TYR A 52 12.49 13.14 5.56
C TYR A 52 13.10 13.34 6.95
N THR A 53 14.36 12.98 7.11
CA THR A 53 15.15 13.12 8.34
C THR A 53 15.96 14.41 8.28
N PHE A 54 15.48 15.49 8.89
CA PHE A 54 16.15 16.80 8.83
C PHE A 54 17.29 16.94 9.85
N ARG A 55 17.21 16.21 10.97
CA ARG A 55 18.27 16.10 11.97
C ARG A 55 18.37 14.65 12.46
N PRO A 56 19.53 14.21 12.99
CA PRO A 56 19.58 13.01 13.81
C PRO A 56 18.45 13.07 14.84
N ASP A 57 17.71 11.98 14.98
CA ASP A 57 16.55 11.83 15.89
C ASP A 57 15.31 12.69 15.59
N SER A 58 15.28 13.44 14.48
CA SER A 58 14.08 14.18 14.07
C SER A 58 13.72 13.89 12.61
N ASP A 59 12.51 13.38 12.41
CA ASP A 59 12.01 12.98 11.11
C ASP A 59 10.57 13.39 10.84
N PHE A 60 10.31 13.67 9.57
CA PHE A 60 8.99 13.80 8.98
C PHE A 60 8.70 12.53 8.20
N TYR A 61 7.51 11.97 8.40
CA TYR A 61 7.09 10.75 7.73
C TYR A 61 5.68 10.91 7.20
N MET A 62 5.50 10.59 5.93
CA MET A 62 4.20 10.63 5.27
C MET A 62 3.94 9.31 4.58
N ILE A 63 2.76 8.75 4.82
CA ILE A 63 2.27 7.56 4.12
C ILE A 63 0.95 7.90 3.44
N TYR A 64 0.89 7.66 2.15
CA TYR A 64 -0.34 7.72 1.39
C TYR A 64 -0.70 6.32 0.89
N ASN A 65 -1.87 5.83 1.28
CA ASN A 65 -2.42 4.58 0.79
C ASN A 65 -3.63 4.90 -0.07
N VAL A 66 -3.70 4.29 -1.24
CA VAL A 66 -4.87 4.32 -2.10
C VAL A 66 -5.12 2.91 -2.59
N GLY A 67 -6.36 2.44 -2.57
CA GLY A 67 -6.68 1.16 -3.15
C GLY A 67 -8.18 1.01 -3.38
N ASN A 68 -8.51 0.12 -4.31
CA ASN A 68 -9.88 -0.22 -4.61
C ASN A 68 -10.20 -1.52 -3.87
N ARG A 69 -11.19 -1.48 -2.98
CA ARG A 69 -11.66 -2.65 -2.24
C ARG A 69 -13.12 -2.91 -2.60
N PHE A 70 -13.42 -4.14 -2.98
CA PHE A 70 -14.80 -4.60 -3.12
C PHE A 70 -15.39 -4.87 -1.74
N GLN A 71 -16.42 -4.11 -1.37
CA GLN A 71 -17.26 -4.35 -0.20
C GLN A 71 -18.49 -5.17 -0.64
N SER A 72 -18.29 -6.38 -1.18
CA SER A 72 -19.37 -7.37 -1.29
C SER A 72 -18.87 -8.75 -1.70
N LEU A 73 -19.08 -9.77 -0.87
CA LEU A 73 -19.12 -11.18 -1.27
C LEU A 73 -20.55 -11.61 -1.68
N ALA A 74 -21.52 -10.70 -1.73
CA ALA A 74 -22.91 -11.01 -2.09
C ALA A 74 -23.10 -10.89 -3.61
N ALA A 75 -23.49 -12.00 -4.23
CA ALA A 75 -23.82 -12.14 -5.64
C ALA A 75 -24.98 -11.20 -6.03
N GLY A 76 -24.69 -9.98 -6.46
CA GLY A 76 -25.73 -9.09 -6.95
C GLY A 76 -25.32 -7.66 -7.28
N ASN A 77 -24.37 -7.06 -6.53
CA ASN A 77 -23.83 -5.72 -6.84
C ASN A 77 -22.54 -5.46 -6.03
N PRO A 78 -21.36 -5.79 -6.55
CA PRO A 78 -20.11 -5.40 -5.90
C PRO A 78 -19.91 -3.88 -6.05
N MET A 79 -20.05 -3.14 -4.95
CA MET A 79 -19.67 -1.72 -4.92
C MET A 79 -18.15 -1.63 -4.77
N GLU A 80 -17.49 -1.06 -5.78
CA GLU A 80 -16.07 -0.72 -5.73
C GLU A 80 -15.90 0.50 -4.81
N VAL A 81 -15.36 0.28 -3.61
CA VAL A 81 -15.10 1.37 -2.66
C VAL A 81 -13.64 1.76 -2.78
N ARG A 82 -13.40 2.97 -3.27
CA ARG A 82 -12.07 3.57 -3.27
C ARG A 82 -11.69 4.00 -1.85
N GLN A 83 -10.69 3.33 -1.27
CA GLN A 83 -10.14 3.69 0.04
C GLN A 83 -8.89 4.54 -0.16
N GLN A 84 -8.90 5.73 0.42
CA GLN A 84 -7.76 6.63 0.48
C GLN A 84 -7.44 6.93 1.93
N LYS A 85 -6.17 6.77 2.32
CA LYS A 85 -5.70 7.05 3.67
C LYS A 85 -4.37 7.79 3.60
N LEU A 86 -4.37 9.02 4.11
CA LEU A 86 -3.17 9.81 4.32
C LEU A 86 -2.80 9.79 5.81
N VAL A 87 -1.54 9.49 6.10
CA VAL A 87 -0.96 9.54 7.44
C VAL A 87 0.25 10.45 7.38
N VAL A 88 0.31 11.41 8.29
CA VAL A 88 1.46 12.30 8.47
C VAL A 88 1.92 12.19 9.91
N LYS A 89 3.23 12.05 10.10
CA LYS A 89 3.87 11.99 11.41
C LYS A 89 5.08 12.92 11.40
N ILE A 90 5.25 13.63 12.50
CA ILE A 90 6.42 14.47 12.76
C ILE A 90 6.99 14.04 14.09
N THR A 91 8.27 13.69 14.10
CA THR A 91 9.04 13.41 15.29
C THR A 91 10.07 14.52 15.44
N TYR A 92 10.09 15.15 16.61
CA TYR A 92 11.08 16.17 16.92
C TYR A 92 11.71 15.85 18.28
N SER A 93 13.03 15.67 18.28
CA SER A 93 13.82 15.40 19.48
C SER A 93 14.51 16.68 19.96
N TRP A 94 14.41 16.93 21.26
CA TRP A 94 15.11 18.02 21.95
C TRP A 94 16.32 17.42 22.68
N SER A 95 17.37 17.05 21.96
CA SER A 95 18.67 16.81 22.61
C SER A 95 19.42 18.14 22.73
N ARG A 96 19.84 18.46 23.96
CA ARG A 96 20.79 19.54 24.28
C ARG A 96 22.20 19.13 23.92
#